data_AF-A0A8H5JKR5-F1
#
_entry.id   AF-A0A8H5JKR5-F1
#
_cell.length_a   1.000
_cell.length_b   1.000
_cell.length_c   1.000
_cell.angle_alpha   90.00
_cell.angle_beta   90.00
_cell.angle_gamma   90.00
#
_symmetry.space_group_name_H-M   'P 1'
#
loop_
_entity.id
_entity.type
_entity.pdbx_description
1 polymer ?
#
loop_
_entity_poly.entity_id
_entity_poly.type
_entity_poly.pdbx_seq_one_letter_code
_entity_poly.pdbx_strand_id
1 'polypeptide(L)'
;MLHSIIITIAILSLAAMALIPARDAIHADDLERYDEVMKTLAGNQILNFYLEDQVVKLDIHEYPTEEIVKSAVFKPSLDANAYFKQKDELAKEFLQQYSGEGQCKLE
;
A
#
# COMPACT_ATOMS: atom_id res chain seq x y z
N MET A 1 12.42 -26.37 21.24
CA MET A 1 11.70 -26.41 19.95
C MET A 1 10.87 -25.14 19.86
N LEU A 2 11.43 -24.10 19.24
CA LEU A 2 10.74 -22.83 19.04
C LEU A 2 9.67 -23.07 17.98
N HIS A 3 8.40 -22.93 18.36
CA HIS A 3 7.30 -22.96 17.41
C HIS A 3 7.35 -21.62 16.66
N SER A 4 7.88 -21.63 15.44
CA SER A 4 7.79 -20.49 14.53
C SER A 4 6.31 -20.21 14.27
N ILE A 5 5.78 -19.15 14.89
CA ILE A 5 4.46 -18.63 14.57
C ILE A 5 4.60 -18.01 13.19
N ILE A 6 4.17 -18.74 12.15
CA ILE A 6 3.96 -18.17 10.83
C ILE A 6 2.74 -17.25 10.96
N ILE A 7 2.99 -15.96 11.19
CA ILE A 7 1.94 -14.94 11.15
C ILE A 7 1.62 -14.73 9.67
N THR A 8 0.71 -15.53 9.13
CA THR A 8 0.11 -15.27 7.83
C THR A 8 -0.81 -14.06 7.99
N ILE A 9 -0.26 -12.85 7.91
CA ILE A 9 -1.05 -11.63 7.93
C ILE A 9 -1.95 -11.69 6.69
N ALA A 10 -3.25 -11.83 6.92
CA ALA A 10 -4.27 -11.71 5.89
C ALA A 10 -4.35 -10.25 5.44
N ILE A 11 -3.39 -9.79 4.63
CA ILE A 11 -3.35 -8.45 4.02
C ILE A 11 -4.38 -8.33 2.89
N LEU A 12 -5.04 -9.43 2.50
CA LEU A 12 -5.93 -9.46 1.34
C LEU A 12 -7.18 -8.57 1.44
N SER A 13 -7.71 -8.28 2.63
CA SER A 13 -8.94 -7.48 2.76
C SER A 13 -8.71 -5.96 2.78
N LEU A 14 -7.52 -5.50 3.18
CA LEU A 14 -7.16 -4.06 3.12
C LEU A 14 -6.81 -3.63 1.69
N ALA A 15 -6.30 -4.55 0.86
CA ALA A 15 -5.89 -4.25 -0.51
C ALA A 15 -7.04 -3.74 -1.40
N ALA A 16 -8.24 -4.30 -1.24
CA ALA A 16 -9.41 -3.90 -2.04
C ALA A 16 -9.95 -2.52 -1.64
N MET A 17 -9.91 -2.15 -0.35
CA MET A 17 -10.37 -0.83 0.13
C MET A 17 -9.35 0.29 -0.13
N ALA A 18 -8.09 -0.04 -0.40
CA ALA A 18 -7.05 0.94 -0.75
C ALA A 18 -6.98 1.26 -2.25
N LEU A 19 -7.44 0.36 -3.13
CA LEU A 19 -7.23 0.48 -4.58
C LEU A 19 -8.16 1.50 -5.26
N ILE A 20 -9.42 1.58 -4.83
CA ILE A 20 -10.38 2.58 -5.32
C ILE A 20 -9.92 4.01 -4.96
N PRO A 21 -9.59 4.32 -3.69
CA PRO A 21 -9.12 5.67 -3.34
C PRO A 21 -7.72 5.99 -3.89
N ALA A 22 -6.90 4.99 -4.24
CA ALA A 22 -5.61 5.25 -4.92
C ALA A 22 -5.80 5.89 -6.30
N ARG A 23 -6.86 5.52 -7.03
CA ARG A 23 -7.20 6.11 -8.33
C ARG A 23 -7.58 7.58 -8.20
N ASP A 24 -8.24 7.96 -7.11
CA ASP A 24 -8.64 9.35 -6.82
C ASP A 24 -7.46 10.27 -6.55
N ALA A 25 -6.29 9.72 -6.18
CA ALA A 25 -5.05 10.47 -6.01
C ALA A 25 -4.35 10.79 -7.35
N ILE A 26 -4.79 10.22 -8.47
CA ILE A 26 -4.18 10.39 -9.80
C ILE A 26 -5.00 11.37 -10.64
N HIS A 27 -4.32 12.27 -11.34
CA HIS A 27 -4.95 13.22 -12.25
C HIS A 27 -5.68 12.51 -13.40
N ALA A 28 -6.82 13.05 -13.85
CA ALA A 28 -7.66 12.47 -14.89
C ALA A 28 -6.90 12.07 -16.17
N ASP A 29 -6.01 12.95 -16.66
CA ASP A 29 -5.14 12.70 -17.82
C ASP A 29 -4.29 11.42 -17.74
N ASP A 30 -3.99 10.94 -16.54
CA ASP A 30 -3.11 9.79 -16.32
C ASP A 30 -3.88 8.51 -15.97
N LEU A 31 -5.22 8.57 -15.87
CA LEU A 31 -6.04 7.43 -15.46
C LEU A 31 -5.99 6.26 -16.45
N GLU A 32 -5.99 6.54 -17.75
CA GLU A 32 -5.85 5.48 -18.77
C GLU A 32 -4.51 4.76 -18.64
N ARG A 33 -3.42 5.52 -18.43
CA ARG A 33 -2.08 4.95 -18.23
C ARG A 33 -1.98 4.17 -16.93
N TYR A 34 -2.62 4.63 -15.86
CA TYR A 34 -2.73 3.88 -14.60
C TYR A 34 -3.47 2.56 -14.81
N ASP A 35 -4.63 2.59 -15.48
CA ASP A 35 -5.45 1.41 -15.74
C ASP A 35 -4.66 0.38 -16.61
N GLU A 36 -3.84 0.83 -17.56
CA GLU A 36 -2.91 -0.04 -18.32
C GLU A 36 -1.82 -0.66 -17.44
N VAL A 37 -1.26 0.09 -16.48
CA VAL A 37 -0.29 -0.49 -15.52
C VAL A 37 -0.97 -1.55 -14.65
N MET A 38 -2.18 -1.29 -14.17
CA MET A 38 -2.96 -2.23 -13.34
C MET A 38 -3.29 -3.54 -14.07
N LYS A 39 -3.52 -3.49 -15.39
CA LYS A 39 -3.71 -4.71 -16.22
C LYS A 39 -2.48 -5.62 -16.29
N THR A 40 -1.29 -5.09 -15.99
CA THR A 40 -0.04 -5.87 -16.02
C THR A 40 0.26 -6.60 -14.71
N LEU A 41 -0.61 -6.46 -13.69
CA LEU A 41 -0.38 -7.05 -12.39
C LEU A 41 -0.57 -8.57 -12.38
N ALA A 42 0.38 -9.27 -11.75
CA ALA A 42 0.30 -10.68 -11.44
C ALA A 42 -0.14 -10.90 -9.98
N GLY A 43 -0.61 -12.11 -9.65
CA GLY A 43 -1.21 -12.41 -8.34
C GLY A 43 -0.25 -12.40 -7.14
N ASN A 44 1.06 -12.34 -7.36
CA ASN A 44 2.11 -12.37 -6.32
C ASN A 44 2.83 -11.02 -6.15
N GLN A 45 2.25 -9.91 -6.61
CA GLN A 45 2.92 -8.61 -6.55
C GLN A 45 2.44 -7.75 -5.39
N ILE A 46 3.36 -6.98 -4.81
CA ILE A 46 3.09 -6.01 -3.74
C ILE A 46 3.13 -4.61 -4.35
N LEU A 47 2.06 -3.84 -4.16
CA LEU A 47 1.95 -2.47 -4.67
C LEU A 47 2.33 -1.49 -3.58
N ASN A 48 3.32 -0.65 -3.84
CA ASN A 48 3.65 0.49 -3.00
C ASN A 48 3.28 1.80 -3.72
N PHE A 49 2.41 2.57 -3.09
CA PHE A 49 1.88 3.81 -3.66
C PHE A 49 2.19 4.97 -2.71
N TYR A 50 2.86 6.01 -3.19
CA TYR A 50 3.36 7.11 -2.35
C TYR A 50 3.47 8.42 -3.13
N LEU A 51 3.49 9.53 -2.42
CA LEU A 51 3.71 10.87 -2.97
C LEU A 51 5.14 11.31 -2.64
N GLU A 52 5.91 11.64 -3.67
CA GLU A 52 7.27 12.17 -3.53
C GLU A 52 7.49 13.25 -4.58
N ASP A 53 8.14 14.36 -4.22
CA ASP A 53 8.45 15.47 -5.16
C ASP A 53 7.25 15.95 -6.01
N GLN A 54 6.06 16.01 -5.40
CA GLN A 54 4.80 16.39 -6.05
C GLN A 54 4.37 15.48 -7.21
N VAL A 55 4.83 14.23 -7.23
CA VAL A 55 4.37 13.20 -8.15
C VAL A 55 3.92 11.96 -7.41
N VAL A 56 2.90 11.31 -7.95
CA VAL A 56 2.39 10.05 -7.39
C VAL A 56 3.18 8.90 -7.98
N LYS A 57 3.84 8.12 -7.14
CA LYS A 57 4.66 6.97 -7.52
C LYS A 57 3.97 5.67 -7.17
N LEU A 58 4.07 4.70 -8.08
CA LEU A 58 3.64 3.33 -7.91
C LEU A 58 4.84 2.42 -8.19
N ASP A 59 5.30 1.72 -7.16
CA ASP A 59 6.29 0.66 -7.29
C ASP A 59 5.61 -0.70 -7.13
N ILE A 60 5.87 -1.60 -8.06
CA ILE A 60 5.38 -2.97 -8.08
C ILE A 60 6.55 -3.86 -7.71
N HIS A 61 6.43 -4.53 -6.57
CA HIS A 61 7.45 -5.44 -6.06
C HIS A 61 7.02 -6.88 -6.29
N GLU A 62 7.99 -7.76 -6.56
CA GLU A 62 7.73 -9.20 -6.64
C GLU A 62 7.85 -9.85 -5.26
N TYR A 63 6.80 -10.57 -4.84
CA TYR A 63 6.88 -11.42 -3.65
C TYR A 63 7.52 -12.77 -3.99
N PRO A 64 8.43 -13.32 -3.16
CA PRO A 64 8.84 -12.83 -1.83
C PRO A 64 10.12 -11.97 -1.82
N THR A 65 10.72 -11.73 -2.99
CA THR A 65 12.01 -11.05 -3.10
C THR A 65 11.97 -9.58 -2.70
N GLU A 66 10.79 -8.96 -2.78
CA GLU A 66 10.56 -7.52 -2.58
C GLU A 66 11.39 -6.65 -3.54
N GLU A 67 11.87 -7.20 -4.66
CA GLU A 67 12.52 -6.42 -5.70
C GLU A 67 11.49 -5.63 -6.52
N ILE A 68 11.79 -4.37 -6.83
CA ILE A 68 10.97 -3.55 -7.72
C ILE A 68 11.11 -4.10 -9.15
N VAL A 69 10.03 -4.67 -9.67
CA VAL A 69 9.97 -5.17 -11.05
C VAL A 69 9.44 -4.13 -12.02
N LYS A 70 8.71 -3.12 -11.53
CA LYS A 70 8.18 -2.02 -12.33
C LYS A 70 7.86 -0.82 -11.47
N SER A 71 8.11 0.37 -12.01
CA SER A 71 7.70 1.65 -11.42
C SER A 71 6.90 2.47 -12.41
N ALA A 72 5.95 3.25 -11.91
CA ALA A 72 5.20 4.23 -12.68
C ALA A 72 5.06 5.53 -11.89
N VAL A 73 5.06 6.65 -12.62
CA VAL A 73 4.91 8.00 -12.07
C VAL A 73 3.71 8.66 -12.72
N PHE A 74 2.84 9.27 -11.92
CA PHE A 74 1.61 9.93 -12.35
C PHE A 74 1.52 11.35 -11.79
N LYS A 75 0.80 12.22 -12.51
CA LYS A 75 0.42 13.53 -12.01
C LYS A 75 -0.55 13.36 -10.82
N PRO A 76 -0.37 14.11 -9.73
CA PRO A 76 -1.32 14.10 -8.62
C PRO A 76 -2.65 14.76 -9.03
N SER A 77 -3.75 14.26 -8.50
CA SER A 77 -5.02 14.99 -8.48
C SER A 77 -5.01 16.10 -7.41
N LEU A 78 -6.07 16.90 -7.35
CA LEU A 78 -6.28 17.85 -6.25
C LEU A 78 -6.43 17.17 -4.89
N ASP A 79 -6.86 15.91 -4.86
CA ASP A 79 -7.14 15.14 -3.65
C ASP A 79 -5.96 14.27 -3.21
N ALA A 80 -4.88 14.20 -4.00
CA ALA A 80 -3.71 13.35 -3.71
C ALA A 80 -3.15 13.56 -2.30
N ASN A 81 -2.97 14.82 -1.89
CA ASN A 81 -2.46 15.13 -0.54
C ASN A 81 -3.39 14.62 0.57
N ALA A 82 -4.71 14.73 0.39
CA ALA A 82 -5.68 14.25 1.37
C ALA A 82 -5.66 12.71 1.45
N TYR A 83 -5.55 12.04 0.30
CA TYR A 83 -5.41 10.59 0.22
C TYR A 83 -4.18 10.09 0.98
N PHE A 84 -2.99 10.64 0.72
CA PHE A 84 -1.76 10.17 1.37
C PHE A 84 -1.73 10.50 2.86
N LYS A 85 -2.31 11.64 3.28
CA LYS A 85 -2.49 11.96 4.68
C LYS A 85 -3.38 10.94 5.40
N GLN A 86 -4.51 10.56 4.80
CA GLN A 86 -5.40 9.52 5.35
C GLN A 86 -4.69 8.17 5.46
N LYS A 87 -3.90 7.80 4.45
CA LYS A 87 -3.11 6.57 4.45
C LYS A 87 -2.09 6.56 5.61
N ASP A 88 -1.40 7.67 5.85
CA ASP A 88 -0.45 7.82 6.96
C ASP A 88 -1.14 7.77 8.33
N GLU A 89 -2.33 8.36 8.46
CA GLU A 89 -3.14 8.30 9.67
C GLU A 89 -3.58 6.87 9.98
N LEU A 90 -4.10 6.15 8.98
CA LEU A 90 -4.50 4.75 9.11
C LEU A 90 -3.30 3.85 9.50
N ALA A 91 -2.13 4.09 8.89
CA ALA A 91 -0.92 3.35 9.23
C ALA A 91 -0.50 3.60 10.69
N LYS A 92 -0.60 4.84 11.19
CA LYS A 92 -0.33 5.18 12.59
C LYS A 92 -1.32 4.51 13.53
N GLU A 93 -2.61 4.56 13.22
CA GLU A 93 -3.65 3.89 14.03
C GLU A 93 -3.41 2.39 14.13
N PHE A 94 -3.10 1.74 13.01
CA PHE A 94 -2.76 0.33 12.98
C PHE A 94 -1.54 0.04 13.86
N LEU A 95 -0.44 0.78 13.69
CA LEU A 95 0.76 0.60 14.52
C LEU A 95 0.50 0.85 16.02
N GLN A 96 -0.36 1.81 16.37
CA GLN A 96 -0.75 2.06 17.76
C GLN A 96 -1.57 0.93 18.36
N GLN A 97 -2.48 0.32 17.60
CA GLN A 97 -3.26 -0.84 18.06
C GLN A 97 -2.35 -2.03 18.41
N TYR A 98 -1.30 -2.28 17.63
CA TYR A 98 -0.35 -3.36 17.89
C TYR A 98 0.76 -3.01 18.89
N SER A 99 1.00 -1.73 19.16
CA SER A 99 1.91 -1.28 20.22
C SER A 99 1.33 -1.45 21.63
N GLY A 100 0.05 -1.84 21.76
CA GLY A 100 -0.70 -1.91 23.03
C GLY A 100 -0.73 -3.27 23.75
N GLU A 101 -0.30 -4.38 23.14
CA GLU A 101 -0.39 -5.72 23.75
C GLU A 101 0.99 -6.36 23.95
N GLY A 102 1.79 -5.72 24.80
CA GLY A 102 3.07 -6.24 25.31
C GLY A 102 3.05 -6.54 26.82
N GLN A 103 1.89 -6.82 27.43
CA GLN A 103 1.81 -7.27 28.82
C GLN A 103 1.23 -8.69 28.90
N CYS A 104 2.05 -9.69 28.59
CA CYS A 104 1.90 -10.98 29.25
C CYS A 104 2.22 -10.80 30.75
N LYS A 105 1.20 -10.54 31.57
CA LYS A 105 1.26 -10.91 32.97
C LYS A 105 1.10 -12.43 33.03
N LEU A 106 2.20 -13.12 33.32
CA LEU A 106 2.19 -14.47 33.82
C LEU A 106 1.79 -14.39 35.31
N GLU A 107 0.58 -14.83 35.64
CA GLU A 107 0.24 -15.33 36.98
C GLU A 107 -0.05 -16.83 36.87
#